data_AF-G9PJK8-F1
#
_entry.id   AF-G9PJK8-F1
#
_cell.length_a   1.000
_cell.length_b   1.000
_cell.length_c   1.000
_cell.angle_alpha   90.00
_cell.angle_beta   90.00
_cell.angle_gamma   90.00
#
_symmetry.space_group_name_H-M   'P 1'
#
loop_
_entity.id
_entity.type
_entity.pdbx_description
1 polymer ?
#
loop_
_entity_poly.entity_id
_entity_poly.type
_entity_poly.pdbx_seq_one_letter_code
_entity_poly.pdbx_strand_id
1 'polypeptide(L)' 'MSATVLASRLRRGQWEVEVEFDPERLAELTGEADADSGGSPARAAALARRPHDAGESVTLRLDPARTARL' A
#
# COMPACT_ATOMS: atom_id res chain seq x y z
N MET A 1 -12.99 -1.70 -0.98
CA MET A 1 -11.74 -1.23 -1.59
C MET A 1 -10.89 -2.45 -1.90
N SER A 2 -10.40 -2.59 -3.12
CA SER A 2 -9.60 -3.74 -3.58
C SER A 2 -8.17 -3.30 -3.85
N ALA A 3 -7.20 -4.11 -3.46
CA ALA A 3 -5.79 -3.92 -3.71
C ALA A 3 -5.17 -5.30 -3.91
N THR A 4 -4.16 -5.39 -4.77
CA THR A 4 -3.44 -6.64 -4.99
C THR A 4 -2.15 -6.62 -4.19
N VAL A 5 -1.95 -7.62 -3.34
CA VAL A 5 -0.68 -7.81 -2.63
C VAL A 5 0.33 -8.43 -3.58
N LEU A 6 1.42 -7.71 -3.86
CA LEU A 6 2.51 -8.17 -4.73
C LEU A 6 3.57 -8.93 -3.94
N ALA A 7 3.91 -8.43 -2.76
CA ALA A 7 4.90 -9.03 -1.88
C ALA A 7 4.55 -8.74 -0.42
N SER A 8 4.93 -9.65 0.48
CA SER A 8 4.73 -9.49 1.91
C SER A 8 5.95 -9.98 2.67
N ARG A 9 6.42 -9.21 3.66
CA ARG A 9 7.60 -9.55 4.46
C ARG A 9 7.47 -9.07 5.90
N LEU A 10 8.05 -9.84 6.83
CA LEU A 10 8.17 -9.47 8.23
C LEU A 10 9.58 -8.92 8.51
N ARG A 11 9.69 -7.68 8.97
CA ARG A 11 10.96 -7.01 9.33
C ARG A 11 10.86 -6.44 10.75
N ARG A 12 11.74 -6.88 11.65
CA ARG A 12 11.83 -6.35 13.04
C ARG A 12 10.48 -6.34 13.79
N GLY A 13 9.62 -7.35 13.57
CA GLY A 13 8.29 -7.43 14.19
C GLY A 13 7.21 -6.58 13.52
N GLN A 14 7.51 -5.96 12.37
CA GLN A 14 6.57 -5.21 11.54
C GLN A 14 6.34 -5.93 10.20
N TRP A 15 5.09 -6.17 9.87
CA TRP A 15 4.71 -6.63 8.54
C TRP A 15 4.75 -5.46 7.56
N GLU A 16 5.52 -5.62 6.50
CA GLU A 16 5.60 -4.72 5.35
C GLU A 16 5.05 -5.43 4.13
N VAL A 17 4.17 -4.77 3.41
CA VAL A 17 3.46 -5.33 2.26
C VAL A 17 3.58 -4.36 1.10
N GLU A 18 3.96 -4.85 -0.07
CA GLU A 18 3.87 -4.09 -1.31
C GLU A 18 2.52 -4.39 -1.95
N VAL A 19 1.78 -3.33 -2.24
CA VAL A 19 0.43 -3.39 -2.77
C VAL A 19 0.32 -2.55 -4.03
N GLU A 20 -0.43 -3.06 -4.99
CA GLU A 20 -0.79 -2.36 -6.21
C GLU A 20 -2.22 -1.83 -6.11
N PHE A 21 -2.39 -0.58 -6.53
CA PHE A 21 -3.66 0.11 -6.59
C PHE A 21 -3.89 0.71 -7.97
N ASP A 22 -5.16 0.92 -8.30
CA ASP A 22 -5.53 1.88 -9.33
C ASP A 22 -4.95 3.25 -8.97
N PRO A 23 -4.32 3.96 -9.93
CA PRO A 23 -3.61 5.21 -9.65
C PRO A 23 -4.54 6.29 -9.06
N GLU A 24 -5.79 6.37 -9.53
CA GLU A 24 -6.82 7.29 -9.00
C GLU A 24 -7.13 7.00 -7.52
N ARG A 25 -7.17 5.72 -7.13
CA ARG A 25 -7.43 5.32 -5.73
C ARG A 25 -6.26 5.63 -4.82
N LEU A 26 -5.03 5.47 -5.31
CA LEU A 26 -3.85 5.83 -4.53
C LEU A 26 -3.80 7.35 -4.30
N ALA A 27 -4.16 8.14 -5.32
CA ALA A 27 -4.29 9.60 -5.19
C ALA A 27 -5.33 10.00 -4.13
N GLU A 28 -6.52 9.39 -4.14
CA GLU A 28 -7.55 9.59 -3.11
C GLU A 28 -7.04 9.27 -1.69
N LEU A 29 -6.28 8.19 -1.53
CA LEU A 29 -5.79 7.71 -0.23
C LEU A 29 -4.61 8.50 0.32
N THR A 30 -3.76 9.02 -0.55
CA THR A 30 -2.54 9.76 -0.18
C THR A 30 -2.77 11.27 -0.13
N GLY A 31 -3.85 11.76 -0.73
CA GLY A 31 -4.11 13.19 -0.91
C GLY A 31 -3.25 13.82 -2.01
N GLU A 32 -2.53 13.01 -2.79
CA GLU A 32 -1.64 13.47 -3.85
C GLU A 32 -2.48 13.70 -5.13
N ALA A 33 -2.76 14.96 -5.44
CA ALA A 33 -3.63 15.36 -6.54
C ALA A 33 -2.97 15.40 -7.93
N ASP A 34 -1.66 15.10 -8.03
CA ASP A 34 -0.93 15.16 -9.30
C ASP A 34 -1.19 13.92 -10.15
N ALA A 35 -2.37 13.91 -10.75
CA ALA A 35 -2.77 13.04 -11.84
C ALA A 35 -2.10 13.49 -13.14
N ASP A 36 -0.77 13.31 -13.28
CA ASP A 36 -0.23 13.13 -14.63
C ASP A 36 -0.63 11.71 -15.08
N SER A 37 -1.69 11.72 -15.87
CA SER A 37 -2.57 10.61 -16.25
C SER A 37 -1.89 9.68 -17.25
N GLY A 38 -0.92 8.91 -16.78
CA GLY A 38 -0.59 7.61 -17.39
C GLY A 38 -1.30 6.55 -16.58
N GLY A 39 -2.25 5.82 -17.17
CA GLY A 39 -3.04 4.76 -16.52
C GLY A 39 -2.23 3.52 -16.09
N SER A 40 -0.98 3.70 -15.70
CA SER A 40 -0.13 2.68 -15.14
C SER A 40 -0.51 2.38 -13.70
N PRO A 41 -0.49 1.10 -13.29
CA PRO A 41 -0.69 0.73 -11.91
C PRO A 41 0.31 1.43 -10.99
N ALA A 42 -0.17 1.88 -9.84
CA ALA A 42 0.65 2.56 -8.84
C ALA A 42 0.94 1.62 -7.66
N ARG A 43 2.20 1.54 -7.25
CA ARG A 43 2.66 0.74 -6.11
C ARG A 43 2.76 1.59 -4.87
N ALA A 44 2.37 1.02 -3.74
CA ALA A 44 2.55 1.62 -2.42
C ALA A 44 3.05 0.59 -1.41
N ALA A 45 3.90 1.02 -0.49
CA ALA A 45 4.22 0.23 0.69
C ALA A 45 3.15 0.41 1.77
N ALA A 46 2.73 -0.69 2.38
CA ALA A 46 1.76 -0.73 3.46
C ALA A 46 2.38 -1.42 4.69
N LEU A 47 2.13 -0.88 5.88
CA LEU A 47 2.72 -1.32 7.13
C LEU A 47 1.64 -1.67 8.17
N ALA A 48 1.79 -2.81 8.83
CA ALA A 48 1.01 -3.16 10.02
C ALA A 48 1.65 -2.52 11.27
N ARG A 49 0.83 -1.96 12.17
CA ARG A 49 1.36 -1.20 13.33
C ARG A 49 1.65 -2.04 14.58
N ARG A 50 1.38 -3.35 14.63
CA ARG A 50 1.55 -4.19 15.84
C ARG A 50 1.77 -5.68 15.49
N PRO A 51 2.12 -6.53 16.47
CA PRO A 51 1.96 -7.98 16.33
C PRO A 51 0.47 -8.30 16.15
N HIS A 52 0.16 -9.23 15.25
CA HIS A 52 -1.20 -9.68 14.94
C HIS A 52 -1.25 -11.21 14.96
N ASP A 53 -2.39 -11.76 15.33
CA ASP A 53 -2.60 -13.21 15.37
C ASP A 53 -2.91 -13.77 13.97
N ALA A 54 -2.63 -15.05 13.76
CA ALA A 54 -2.91 -15.71 12.50
C ALA A 54 -4.43 -15.74 12.23
N GLY A 55 -4.84 -15.26 11.05
CA GLY A 55 -6.24 -15.17 10.63
C GLY A 55 -6.96 -13.89 11.06
N GLU A 56 -6.29 -12.98 11.79
CA GLU A 56 -6.82 -11.67 12.13
C GLU A 56 -6.88 -10.75 10.90
N SER A 57 -7.94 -9.94 10.81
CA SER A 57 -7.99 -8.84 9.84
C SER A 57 -7.15 -7.67 10.33
N VAL A 58 -6.06 -7.37 9.61
CA VAL A 58 -5.09 -6.35 10.01
C VAL A 58 -5.34 -5.04 9.27
N THR A 59 -5.40 -3.93 10.01
CA THR A 59 -5.40 -2.59 9.39
C THR A 59 -3.98 -2.20 9.00
N LEU A 60 -3.76 -2.01 7.71
CA LEU A 60 -2.50 -1.52 7.16
C LEU A 60 -2.54 0.00 6.98
N ARG A 61 -1.40 0.65 7.20
CA ARG A 61 -1.21 2.06 6.88
C ARG A 61 -0.28 2.21 5.70
N LEU A 62 -0.70 2.93 4.68
CA LEU A 62 0.15 3.27 3.55
C LEU A 62 1.28 4.21 3.98
N ASP A 63 2.43 4.05 3.34
CA ASP A 63 3.57 4.94 3.43
C ASP A 63 3.65 5.77 2.14
N PRO A 64 3.12 7.01 2.13
CA PRO A 64 3.13 7.86 0.94
C PRO A 64 4.55 8.12 0.40
N ALA A 65 5.56 8.16 1.28
CA ALA A 65 6.95 8.37 0.89
C ALA A 65 7.55 7.17 0.14
N ARG A 66 6.86 6.03 0.15
CA ARG A 66 7.22 4.80 -0.59
C ARG A 66 6.15 4.43 -1.60
N THR A 67 5.64 5.44 -2.31
CA THR A 67 4.79 5.24 -3.48
C THR A 67 5.61 5.38 -4.76
N ALA A 68 5.34 4.53 -5.76
CA ALA A 68 6.03 4.53 -7.03
C ALA A 68 5.04 4.24 -8.16
N ARG A 69 5.15 4.96 -9.28
CA ARG A 69 4.38 4.67 -10.50
C ARG A 69 5.20 3.77 -11.43
N LEU A 70 4.52 2.88 -12.16
CA LEU A 70 5.14 1.95 -13.10
C LEU A 70 5.13 2.46 -14.55
#